data_AF-A0A9D8PBY8-F1
#
_entry.id   AF-A0A9D8PBY8-F1
#
_cell.length_a   1.000
_cell.length_b   1.000
_cell.length_c   1.000
_cell.angle_alpha   90.00
_cell.angle_beta   90.00
_cell.angle_gamma   90.00
#
_symmetry.space_group_name_H-M   'P 1'
#
loop_
_entity.id
_entity.type
_entity.pdbx_description
1 polymer ?
#
loop_
_entity_poly.entity_id
_entity_poly.type
_entity_poly.pdbx_seq_one_letter_code
_entity_poly.pdbx_strand_id
1 'polypeptide(L)'
;MSEIIVLIRGAGEMASGVAHRLYQSHFKICMTEVPHPLAVRREVSFCEAVYDGSKEVEGVRAKLISQPEEIETIWERGDIPILIDPEAESTRNYLKPDVLIDAIIAKKNLGTRIKDAPLVIGLGPGFIAGKDVHIVIETNRGHHLGKMFLKGEAEPDTGIPGEVGGYTIERLLRTAKKGIFDPQRTIGDKVTKGSVVAVVDDYPVIAEVSGIVRGLLRKGVEAKKGMKVGDIDPRGKKEHCFTISEKARAIGGGVLEAILYWYNR
;
A
#
# COMPACT_ATOMS: atom_id res chain seq x y z
N MET A 1 -28.01 -7.88 4.31
CA MET A 1 -27.24 -6.62 4.37
C MET A 1 -27.21 -6.08 2.95
N SER A 2 -27.51 -4.78 2.74
CA SER A 2 -27.17 -4.14 1.47
C SER A 2 -25.69 -4.36 1.18
N GLU A 3 -25.30 -4.52 -0.08
CA GLU A 3 -23.90 -4.69 -0.44
C GLU A 3 -23.10 -3.45 -0.01
N ILE A 4 -22.15 -3.62 0.90
CA ILE A 4 -21.29 -2.54 1.39
C ILE A 4 -20.28 -2.19 0.31
N ILE A 5 -20.26 -0.93 -0.10
CA ILE A 5 -19.31 -0.39 -1.08
C ILE A 5 -18.16 0.29 -0.35
N VAL A 6 -16.93 -0.12 -0.68
CA VAL A 6 -15.70 0.36 -0.05
C VAL A 6 -14.85 1.13 -1.07
N LEU A 7 -14.51 2.37 -0.74
CA LEU A 7 -13.53 3.18 -1.48
C LEU A 7 -12.20 3.23 -0.71
N ILE A 8 -11.12 2.82 -1.34
CA ILE A 8 -9.78 2.82 -0.76
C ILE A 8 -8.93 3.89 -1.44
N ARG A 9 -8.45 4.87 -0.68
CA ARG A 9 -7.46 5.84 -1.16
C ARG A 9 -6.06 5.22 -1.13
N GLY A 10 -5.40 5.22 -2.28
CA GLY A 10 -4.10 4.59 -2.49
C GLY A 10 -4.22 3.12 -2.89
N ALA A 11 -3.27 2.65 -3.68
CA ALA A 11 -3.16 1.28 -4.18
C ALA A 11 -1.75 0.68 -3.99
N GLY A 12 -0.93 1.26 -3.11
CA GLY A 12 0.37 0.71 -2.72
C GLY A 12 0.28 -0.61 -1.93
N GLU A 13 1.41 -1.12 -1.43
CA GLU A 13 1.51 -2.44 -0.77
C GLU A 13 0.46 -2.66 0.34
N MET A 14 0.31 -1.69 1.25
CA MET A 14 -0.59 -1.85 2.40
C MET A 14 -2.05 -1.78 1.96
N ALA A 15 -2.39 -0.83 1.10
CA ALA A 15 -3.73 -0.72 0.52
C ALA A 15 -4.11 -1.97 -0.27
N SER A 16 -3.17 -2.58 -0.97
CA SER A 16 -3.38 -3.82 -1.73
C SER A 16 -3.68 -5.01 -0.83
N GLY A 17 -2.99 -5.12 0.32
CA GLY A 17 -3.30 -6.16 1.31
C GLY A 17 -4.68 -5.96 1.96
N VAL A 18 -5.11 -4.71 2.18
CA VAL A 18 -6.47 -4.38 2.64
C VAL A 18 -7.50 -4.75 1.56
N ALA A 19 -7.31 -4.28 0.33
CA ALA A 19 -8.21 -4.57 -0.79
C ALA A 19 -8.34 -6.07 -1.02
N HIS A 20 -7.23 -6.82 -1.02
CA HIS A 20 -7.25 -8.27 -1.14
C HIS A 20 -8.08 -8.93 -0.02
N ARG A 21 -7.89 -8.52 1.25
CA ARG A 21 -8.66 -9.08 2.38
C ARG A 21 -10.16 -8.85 2.20
N LEU A 22 -10.55 -7.63 1.83
CA LEU A 22 -11.95 -7.27 1.65
C LEU A 22 -12.55 -7.97 0.43
N TYR A 23 -11.78 -8.12 -0.65
CA TYR A 23 -12.22 -8.82 -1.86
C TYR A 23 -12.55 -10.28 -1.55
N GLN A 24 -11.67 -10.96 -0.81
CA GLN A 24 -11.88 -12.33 -0.34
C GLN A 24 -13.05 -12.45 0.65
N SER A 25 -13.54 -11.33 1.18
CA SER A 25 -14.72 -11.24 2.05
C SER A 25 -15.96 -10.72 1.30
N HIS A 26 -15.92 -10.72 -0.04
CA HIS A 26 -17.02 -10.38 -0.94
C HIS A 26 -17.52 -8.92 -0.87
N PHE A 27 -16.67 -7.98 -0.45
CA PHE A 27 -16.99 -6.55 -0.54
C PHE A 27 -16.81 -6.03 -1.96
N LYS A 28 -17.66 -5.08 -2.38
CA LYS A 28 -17.44 -4.27 -3.59
C LYS A 28 -16.43 -3.19 -3.28
N ILE A 29 -15.31 -3.20 -3.99
CA ILE A 29 -14.15 -2.34 -3.68
C ILE A 29 -13.78 -1.53 -4.91
N CYS A 30 -13.57 -0.23 -4.74
CA CYS A 30 -12.89 0.62 -5.71
C CYS A 30 -11.67 1.25 -5.05
N MET A 31 -10.57 1.37 -5.79
CA MET A 31 -9.37 2.05 -5.31
C MET A 31 -9.14 3.33 -6.11
N THR A 32 -8.50 4.32 -5.50
CA THR A 32 -7.99 5.49 -6.22
C THR A 32 -6.49 5.61 -6.05
N GLU A 33 -5.83 6.22 -7.04
CA GLU A 33 -4.39 6.40 -7.02
C GLU A 33 -3.98 7.70 -7.74
N VAL A 34 -2.73 8.14 -7.50
CA VAL A 34 -2.10 9.22 -8.26
C VAL A 34 -1.67 8.75 -9.66
N PRO A 35 -1.43 9.67 -10.63
CA PRO A 35 -1.00 9.29 -11.98
C PRO A 35 0.35 8.57 -12.06
N HIS A 36 1.23 8.80 -11.08
CA HIS A 36 2.59 8.25 -11.04
C HIS A 36 2.90 7.67 -9.65
N PRO A 37 2.27 6.55 -9.28
CA PRO A 37 2.41 5.99 -7.95
C PRO A 37 3.82 5.42 -7.74
N LEU A 38 4.31 5.55 -6.51
CA LEU A 38 5.60 4.99 -6.12
C LEU A 38 5.38 3.73 -5.30
N ALA A 39 5.82 2.58 -5.84
CA ALA A 39 5.88 1.33 -5.11
C ALA A 39 7.28 0.72 -5.18
N VAL A 40 7.77 0.29 -4.01
CA VAL A 40 8.99 -0.51 -3.92
C VAL A 40 8.65 -2.00 -4.05
N ARG A 41 7.66 -2.49 -3.28
CA ARG A 41 7.17 -3.87 -3.39
C ARG A 41 6.13 -4.01 -4.50
N ARG A 42 6.58 -3.77 -5.74
CA ARG A 42 5.74 -3.70 -6.95
C ARG A 42 4.97 -4.98 -7.24
N GLU A 43 5.55 -6.14 -6.91
CA GLU A 43 4.90 -7.43 -7.19
C GLU A 43 3.65 -7.71 -6.35
N VAL A 44 3.43 -6.93 -5.29
CA VAL A 44 2.29 -7.07 -4.38
C VAL A 44 1.54 -5.75 -4.18
N SER A 45 1.68 -4.83 -5.14
CA SER A 45 1.04 -3.51 -5.12
C SER A 45 0.16 -3.34 -6.35
N PHE A 46 -1.14 -3.18 -6.16
CA PHE A 46 -2.11 -2.98 -7.24
C PHE A 46 -1.89 -1.67 -8.01
N CYS A 47 -1.21 -0.68 -7.42
CA CYS A 47 -0.89 0.57 -8.11
C CYS A 47 -0.04 0.37 -9.38
N GLU A 48 0.62 -0.78 -9.57
CA GLU A 48 1.27 -1.08 -10.86
C GLU A 48 0.27 -1.16 -12.03
N ALA A 49 -1.02 -1.39 -11.76
CA ALA A 49 -2.08 -1.31 -12.77
C ALA A 49 -2.18 0.09 -13.41
N VAL A 50 -1.74 1.16 -12.73
CA VAL A 50 -1.67 2.51 -13.31
C VAL A 50 -0.71 2.54 -14.50
N TYR A 51 0.35 1.74 -14.46
CA TYR A 51 1.34 1.66 -15.54
C TYR A 51 0.99 0.59 -16.58
N ASP A 52 0.55 -0.57 -16.12
CA ASP A 52 0.42 -1.76 -16.98
C ASP A 52 -1.04 -2.04 -17.38
N GLY A 53 -1.99 -1.18 -16.99
CA GLY A 53 -3.44 -1.30 -17.21
C GLY A 53 -4.14 -2.30 -16.29
N SER A 54 -3.43 -3.31 -15.77
CA SER A 54 -3.92 -4.21 -14.72
C SER A 54 -2.79 -4.83 -13.93
N LYS A 55 -3.06 -5.27 -12.69
CA LYS A 55 -2.12 -6.00 -11.84
C LYS A 55 -2.84 -7.12 -11.10
N GLU A 56 -2.25 -8.31 -11.10
CA GLU A 56 -2.70 -9.43 -10.27
C GLU A 56 -1.79 -9.57 -9.04
N VAL A 57 -2.40 -9.82 -7.89
CA VAL A 57 -1.73 -10.12 -6.62
C VAL A 57 -2.47 -11.27 -5.94
N GLU A 58 -1.77 -12.39 -5.74
CA GLU A 58 -2.33 -13.62 -5.13
C GLU A 58 -3.69 -14.06 -5.72
N GLY A 59 -3.83 -14.01 -7.05
CA GLY A 59 -5.04 -14.45 -7.75
C GLY A 59 -6.19 -13.43 -7.76
N VAL A 60 -6.00 -12.24 -7.18
CA VAL A 60 -6.94 -11.12 -7.27
C VAL A 60 -6.41 -10.11 -8.27
N ARG A 61 -7.25 -9.69 -9.22
CA ARG A 61 -6.86 -8.74 -10.26
C ARG A 61 -7.45 -7.37 -10.00
N ALA A 62 -6.62 -6.34 -10.12
CA ALA A 62 -7.05 -4.95 -10.18
C ALA A 62 -6.83 -4.40 -11.58
N LYS A 63 -7.76 -3.55 -12.03
CA LYS A 63 -7.76 -2.98 -13.38
C LYS A 63 -7.91 -1.46 -13.33
N LEU A 64 -7.03 -0.77 -14.04
CA LEU A 64 -7.17 0.66 -14.27
C LEU A 64 -8.34 0.90 -15.23
N ILE A 65 -9.25 1.76 -14.81
CA ILE A 65 -10.37 2.26 -15.63
C ILE A 65 -10.24 3.77 -15.82
N SER A 66 -10.90 4.28 -16.87
CA SER A 66 -10.80 5.70 -17.21
C SER A 66 -11.93 6.51 -16.60
N GLN A 67 -13.10 5.91 -16.39
CA GLN A 67 -14.30 6.62 -15.94
C GLN A 67 -15.06 5.80 -14.86
N PRO A 68 -15.68 6.45 -13.85
CA PRO A 68 -16.42 5.76 -12.79
C PRO A 68 -17.57 4.87 -13.26
N GLU A 69 -18.16 5.15 -14.43
CA GLU A 69 -19.24 4.38 -15.03
C GLU A 69 -18.81 2.94 -15.37
N GLU A 70 -17.52 2.68 -15.51
CA GLU A 70 -16.98 1.33 -15.78
C GLU A 70 -16.96 0.44 -14.53
N ILE A 71 -17.13 1.00 -13.33
CA ILE A 71 -16.93 0.30 -12.05
C ILE A 71 -17.79 -0.96 -11.94
N GLU A 72 -19.10 -0.86 -12.24
CA GLU A 72 -20.02 -1.99 -12.11
C GLU A 72 -19.62 -3.15 -13.03
N THR A 73 -19.26 -2.85 -14.27
CA THR A 73 -18.78 -3.86 -15.25
C THR A 73 -17.48 -4.53 -14.79
N ILE A 74 -16.59 -3.80 -14.10
CA ILE A 74 -15.36 -4.40 -13.54
C ILE A 74 -15.69 -5.32 -12.36
N TRP A 75 -16.60 -4.94 -11.48
CA TRP A 75 -17.06 -5.80 -10.39
C TRP A 75 -17.75 -7.07 -10.89
N GLU A 76 -18.59 -6.99 -11.92
CA GLU A 76 -19.23 -8.17 -12.54
C GLU A 76 -18.23 -9.18 -13.10
N ARG A 77 -17.02 -8.72 -13.46
CA ARG A 77 -15.91 -9.57 -13.92
C ARG A 77 -15.08 -10.16 -12.79
N GLY A 78 -15.35 -9.78 -11.54
CA GLY A 78 -14.55 -10.18 -10.37
C GLY A 78 -13.23 -9.42 -10.23
N ASP A 79 -13.09 -8.26 -10.89
CA ASP A 79 -11.88 -7.44 -10.80
C ASP A 79 -12.09 -6.25 -9.84
N ILE A 80 -11.00 -5.68 -9.33
CA ILE A 80 -11.00 -4.45 -8.52
C ILE A 80 -10.73 -3.24 -9.43
N PRO A 81 -11.69 -2.31 -9.61
CA PRO A 81 -11.45 -1.07 -10.35
C PRO A 81 -10.49 -0.13 -9.62
N ILE A 82 -9.60 0.49 -10.39
CA ILE A 82 -8.70 1.56 -9.97
C ILE A 82 -8.92 2.79 -10.85
N LEU A 83 -9.09 3.95 -10.24
CA LEU A 83 -9.18 5.25 -10.91
C LEU A 83 -8.00 6.14 -10.55
N ILE A 84 -7.53 6.94 -11.51
CA ILE A 84 -6.60 8.03 -11.21
C ILE A 84 -7.41 9.21 -10.67
N ASP A 85 -7.47 9.30 -9.34
CA ASP A 85 -8.21 10.33 -8.60
C ASP A 85 -7.50 10.55 -7.25
N PRO A 86 -6.42 11.36 -7.23
CA PRO A 86 -5.58 11.59 -6.04
C PRO A 86 -6.39 11.96 -4.78
N GLU A 87 -7.42 12.78 -4.99
CA GLU A 87 -8.22 13.38 -3.92
C GLU A 87 -9.42 12.49 -3.56
N ALA A 88 -9.64 11.44 -4.36
CA ALA A 88 -10.78 10.53 -4.31
C ALA A 88 -12.13 11.23 -4.45
N GLU A 89 -12.17 12.51 -4.84
CA GLU A 89 -13.36 13.34 -4.75
C GLU A 89 -14.37 12.97 -5.83
N SER A 90 -13.94 12.86 -7.09
CA SER A 90 -14.84 12.53 -8.21
C SER A 90 -15.38 11.11 -8.05
N THR A 91 -14.52 10.16 -7.70
CA THR A 91 -14.88 8.76 -7.49
C THR A 91 -15.86 8.61 -6.33
N ARG A 92 -15.61 9.30 -5.22
CA ARG A 92 -16.50 9.29 -4.05
C ARG A 92 -17.85 9.92 -4.32
N ASN A 93 -17.89 11.03 -5.07
CA ASN A 93 -19.14 11.70 -5.42
C ASN A 93 -20.03 10.81 -6.30
N TYR A 94 -19.41 10.04 -7.20
CA TYR A 94 -20.10 9.05 -8.02
C TYR A 94 -20.57 7.83 -7.21
N LEU A 95 -19.62 7.16 -6.52
CA LEU A 95 -19.89 5.91 -5.81
C LEU A 95 -20.75 6.05 -4.56
N LYS A 96 -20.63 7.18 -3.86
CA LYS A 96 -21.21 7.40 -2.51
C LYS A 96 -20.93 6.20 -1.59
N PRO A 97 -19.65 5.87 -1.34
CA PRO A 97 -19.28 4.65 -0.64
C PRO A 97 -19.80 4.64 0.80
N ASP A 98 -20.15 3.46 1.31
CA ASP A 98 -20.46 3.24 2.71
C ASP A 98 -19.21 3.41 3.59
N VAL A 99 -18.07 2.96 3.06
CA VAL A 99 -16.79 2.98 3.76
C VAL A 99 -15.73 3.68 2.92
N LEU A 100 -15.06 4.69 3.49
CA LEU A 100 -13.83 5.26 2.93
C LEU A 100 -12.64 4.85 3.80
N ILE A 101 -11.60 4.30 3.17
CA ILE A 101 -10.36 3.90 3.82
C ILE A 101 -9.22 4.75 3.27
N ASP A 102 -8.55 5.52 4.13
CA ASP A 102 -7.31 6.19 3.76
C ASP A 102 -6.12 5.25 4.02
N ALA A 103 -5.65 4.62 2.94
CA ALA A 103 -4.55 3.67 2.95
C ALA A 103 -3.27 4.23 2.29
N ILE A 104 -3.18 5.56 2.14
CA ILE A 104 -2.01 6.25 1.59
C ILE A 104 -0.82 6.14 2.58
N ILE A 105 -1.11 6.14 3.88
CA ILE A 105 -0.11 6.10 4.98
C ILE A 105 0.93 7.21 4.79
N ALA A 106 0.45 8.43 4.53
CA ALA A 106 1.29 9.61 4.38
C ALA A 106 1.92 10.09 5.70
N LYS A 107 1.55 9.49 6.83
CA LYS A 107 1.94 9.87 8.21
C LYS A 107 1.41 11.25 8.64
N LYS A 108 0.52 11.81 7.85
CA LYS A 108 -0.23 13.04 8.06
C LYS A 108 -1.52 12.96 7.27
N ASN A 109 -2.57 13.60 7.76
CA ASN A 109 -3.82 13.71 7.02
C ASN A 109 -3.65 14.61 5.79
N LEU A 110 -3.93 14.06 4.59
CA LEU A 110 -3.85 14.76 3.30
C LEU A 110 -5.22 15.24 2.79
N GLY A 111 -6.22 15.37 3.66
CA GLY A 111 -7.54 15.90 3.32
C GLY A 111 -8.70 14.94 3.54
N THR A 112 -8.45 13.76 4.12
CA THR A 112 -9.52 12.84 4.55
C THR A 112 -10.25 13.43 5.75
N ARG A 113 -11.57 13.37 5.73
CA ARG A 113 -12.45 13.90 6.78
C ARG A 113 -13.43 12.84 7.24
N ILE A 114 -13.81 12.91 8.51
CA ILE A 114 -14.73 11.95 9.14
C ILE A 114 -16.09 11.91 8.43
N LYS A 115 -16.49 13.00 7.78
CA LYS A 115 -17.74 13.14 7.02
C LYS A 115 -17.65 12.65 5.58
N ASP A 116 -16.52 12.08 5.13
CA ASP A 116 -16.36 11.72 3.74
C ASP A 116 -17.13 10.45 3.33
N ALA A 117 -17.52 9.61 4.29
CA ALA A 117 -18.42 8.46 4.14
C ALA A 117 -19.09 8.14 5.49
N PRO A 118 -20.16 7.31 5.53
CA PRO A 118 -20.77 6.86 6.79
C PRO A 118 -19.77 6.21 7.76
N LEU A 119 -18.81 5.43 7.24
CA LEU A 119 -17.65 4.96 7.98
C LEU A 119 -16.36 5.44 7.29
N VAL A 120 -15.42 5.98 8.07
CA VAL A 120 -14.13 6.46 7.58
C VAL A 120 -13.03 5.86 8.44
N ILE A 121 -12.09 5.16 7.82
CA ILE A 121 -11.00 4.45 8.49
C ILE A 121 -9.66 5.05 8.03
N GLY A 122 -8.83 5.46 8.99
CA GLY A 122 -7.45 5.91 8.72
C GLY A 122 -6.44 4.81 9.05
N LEU A 123 -5.48 4.55 8.16
CA LEU A 123 -4.41 3.58 8.43
C LEU A 123 -3.13 4.28 8.93
N GLY A 124 -2.75 3.96 10.16
CA GLY A 124 -1.49 4.39 10.76
C GLY A 124 -1.49 5.84 11.27
N PRO A 125 -0.31 6.41 11.55
CA PRO A 125 -0.19 7.73 12.14
C PRO A 125 -0.67 8.85 11.20
N GLY A 126 -1.04 9.98 11.79
CA GLY A 126 -1.52 11.17 11.07
C GLY A 126 -3.03 11.36 11.08
N PHE A 127 -3.77 10.49 11.77
CA PHE A 127 -5.22 10.57 11.96
C PHE A 127 -5.58 10.43 13.44
N ILE A 128 -6.57 11.20 13.88
CA ILE A 128 -7.18 11.10 15.21
C ILE A 128 -8.59 10.51 15.08
N ALA A 129 -8.82 9.35 15.71
CA ALA A 129 -10.14 8.73 15.80
C ALA A 129 -11.12 9.62 16.60
N GLY A 130 -12.31 9.82 16.05
CA GLY A 130 -13.34 10.73 16.57
C GLY A 130 -13.19 12.19 16.14
N LYS A 131 -12.13 12.54 15.40
CA LYS A 131 -11.91 13.88 14.86
C LYS A 131 -11.71 13.87 13.35
N ASP A 132 -10.67 13.17 12.89
CA ASP A 132 -10.32 13.10 11.47
C ASP A 132 -11.01 11.93 10.77
N VAL A 133 -11.15 10.80 11.48
CA VAL A 133 -11.75 9.55 11.01
C VAL A 133 -12.55 8.91 12.13
N HIS A 134 -13.39 7.92 11.82
CA HIS A 134 -14.15 7.19 12.83
C HIS A 134 -13.26 6.20 13.59
N ILE A 135 -12.40 5.48 12.86
CA ILE A 135 -11.54 4.43 13.40
C ILE A 135 -10.14 4.58 12.83
N VAL A 136 -9.12 4.44 13.68
CA VAL A 136 -7.72 4.33 13.25
C VAL A 136 -7.25 2.89 13.39
N ILE A 137 -6.54 2.36 12.39
CA ILE A 137 -5.91 1.03 12.45
C ILE A 137 -4.40 1.18 12.63
N GLU A 138 -3.85 0.47 13.63
CA GLU A 138 -2.40 0.44 13.85
C GLU A 138 -1.66 -0.22 12.67
N THR A 139 -0.56 0.40 12.23
CA THR A 139 0.28 -0.11 11.15
C THR A 139 1.71 -0.38 11.57
N ASN A 140 2.15 0.07 12.74
CA ASN A 140 3.45 -0.25 13.28
C ASN A 140 3.55 -1.75 13.61
N ARG A 141 4.71 -2.34 13.36
CA ARG A 141 4.94 -3.75 13.70
C ARG A 141 5.15 -3.85 15.20
N GLY A 142 4.36 -4.70 15.85
CA GLY A 142 4.43 -4.89 17.28
C GLY A 142 3.16 -5.56 17.80
N HIS A 143 2.96 -5.50 19.11
CA HIS A 143 1.83 -6.14 19.77
C HIS A 143 0.46 -5.58 19.32
N HIS A 144 0.43 -4.33 18.85
CA HIS A 144 -0.80 -3.66 18.44
C HIS A 144 -1.06 -3.67 16.93
N LEU A 145 -0.20 -4.28 16.12
CA LEU A 145 -0.36 -4.29 14.66
C LEU A 145 -1.77 -4.75 14.23
N GLY A 146 -2.47 -3.92 13.45
CA GLY A 146 -3.83 -4.20 12.97
C GLY A 146 -4.93 -3.90 14.00
N LYS A 147 -4.59 -3.48 15.22
CA LYS A 147 -5.59 -3.13 16.24
C LYS A 147 -6.37 -1.88 15.83
N MET A 148 -7.68 -1.90 16.06
CA MET A 148 -8.54 -0.74 15.91
C MET A 148 -8.54 0.17 17.15
N PHE A 149 -8.50 1.47 16.90
CA PHE A 149 -8.64 2.52 17.90
C PHE A 149 -9.90 3.33 17.60
N LEU A 150 -10.85 3.30 18.53
CA LEU A 150 -12.09 4.11 18.48
C LEU A 150 -11.87 5.54 19.01
N LYS A 151 -10.74 5.77 19.69
CA LYS A 151 -10.33 7.06 20.23
C LYS A 151 -8.80 7.12 20.25
N GLY A 152 -8.24 8.28 19.91
CA GLY A 152 -6.80 8.51 19.88
C GLY A 152 -6.18 8.25 18.51
N GLU A 153 -4.89 7.95 18.50
CA GLU A 153 -4.04 7.85 17.29
C GLU A 153 -3.30 6.51 17.29
N ALA A 154 -2.81 6.09 16.12
CA ALA A 154 -1.83 5.02 16.01
C ALA A 154 -0.46 5.50 16.56
N GLU A 155 0.45 4.55 16.78
CA GLU A 155 1.82 4.86 17.19
C GLU A 155 2.52 5.81 16.19
N PRO A 156 3.30 6.79 16.69
CA PRO A 156 3.99 7.74 15.83
C PRO A 156 5.05 7.06 14.96
N ASP A 157 5.30 7.63 13.78
CA ASP A 157 6.37 7.15 12.91
C ASP A 157 7.75 7.38 13.54
N THR A 158 8.41 6.30 13.94
CA THR A 158 9.76 6.35 14.51
C THR A 158 10.84 6.55 13.44
N GLY A 159 10.49 6.42 12.16
CA GLY A 159 11.44 6.41 11.04
C GLY A 159 12.28 5.13 10.93
N ILE A 160 12.21 4.24 11.92
CA ILE A 160 12.94 2.98 11.97
C ILE A 160 12.06 1.87 11.36
N PRO A 161 12.51 1.19 10.28
CA PRO A 161 11.79 0.06 9.72
C PRO A 161 11.76 -1.11 10.70
N GLY A 162 10.64 -1.83 10.74
CA GLY A 162 10.58 -3.05 11.53
C GLY A 162 11.57 -4.12 11.05
N GLU A 163 12.03 -4.93 12.01
CA GLU A 163 13.05 -5.96 11.81
C GLU A 163 12.58 -7.07 10.86
N VAL A 164 13.49 -7.51 9.98
CA VAL A 164 13.32 -8.69 9.14
C VAL A 164 14.62 -9.47 9.15
N GLY A 165 14.61 -10.68 9.72
CA GLY A 165 15.77 -11.56 9.76
C GLY A 165 16.97 -10.97 10.48
N GLY A 166 16.75 -10.21 11.57
CA GLY A 166 17.80 -9.58 12.36
C GLY A 166 18.31 -8.23 11.84
N TYR A 167 17.71 -7.68 10.77
CA TYR A 167 18.12 -6.39 10.18
C TYR A 167 16.96 -5.40 10.11
N THR A 168 17.26 -4.10 10.22
CA THR A 168 16.25 -3.02 10.19
C THR A 168 16.52 -2.04 9.05
N ILE A 169 17.50 -1.15 9.20
CA ILE A 169 17.85 -0.10 8.25
C ILE A 169 18.76 -0.65 7.14
N GLU A 170 19.65 -1.58 7.49
CA GLU A 170 20.68 -2.17 6.62
C GLU A 170 20.09 -2.92 5.43
N ARG A 171 18.84 -3.37 5.56
CA ARG A 171 18.12 -4.05 4.48
C ARG A 171 17.52 -3.08 3.46
N LEU A 172 17.45 -1.79 3.77
CA LEU A 172 16.87 -0.78 2.88
C LEU A 172 17.90 -0.30 1.87
N LEU A 173 17.48 -0.17 0.62
CA LEU A 173 18.28 0.46 -0.42
C LEU A 173 17.84 1.93 -0.51
N ARG A 174 18.78 2.85 -0.27
CA ARG A 174 18.55 4.30 -0.37
C ARG A 174 19.60 4.92 -1.27
N THR A 175 19.19 5.90 -2.06
CA THR A 175 20.14 6.69 -2.87
C THR A 175 20.71 7.84 -2.06
N ALA A 176 22.01 8.12 -2.21
CA ALA A 176 22.67 9.27 -1.59
C ALA A 176 22.50 10.57 -2.41
N LYS A 177 21.92 10.50 -3.61
CA LYS A 177 21.71 11.66 -4.48
C LYS A 177 20.36 11.65 -5.18
N LYS A 178 19.98 12.84 -5.66
CA LYS A 178 18.87 13.01 -6.59
C LYS A 178 19.30 12.54 -7.99
N GLY A 179 18.40 11.90 -8.74
CA GLY A 179 18.66 11.50 -10.12
C GLY A 179 17.63 10.51 -10.65
N ILE A 180 17.84 9.99 -11.87
CA ILE A 180 16.97 8.99 -12.49
C ILE A 180 17.38 7.59 -12.05
N PHE A 181 16.43 6.83 -11.53
CA PHE A 181 16.66 5.48 -11.04
C PHE A 181 16.72 4.45 -12.19
N ASP A 182 17.81 3.71 -12.28
CA ASP A 182 18.03 2.61 -13.23
C ASP A 182 18.39 1.29 -12.51
N PRO A 183 17.45 0.33 -12.40
CA PRO A 183 17.69 -0.94 -11.74
C PRO A 183 18.69 -1.81 -12.51
N GLN A 184 19.67 -2.39 -11.83
CA GLN A 184 20.65 -3.35 -12.38
C GLN A 184 20.34 -4.81 -11.99
N ARG A 185 19.27 -4.98 -11.21
CA ARG A 185 18.72 -6.23 -10.69
C ARG A 185 17.21 -6.18 -10.77
N THR A 186 16.58 -7.34 -10.67
CA THR A 186 15.12 -7.48 -10.64
C THR A 186 14.66 -7.99 -9.28
N ILE A 187 13.40 -7.71 -8.93
CA ILE A 187 12.77 -8.30 -7.75
C ILE A 187 12.84 -9.84 -7.86
N GLY A 188 13.32 -10.49 -6.79
CA GLY A 188 13.56 -11.93 -6.75
C GLY A 188 14.99 -12.36 -7.06
N ASP A 189 15.88 -11.44 -7.48
CA ASP A 189 17.30 -11.74 -7.66
C ASP A 189 18.02 -11.92 -6.32
N LYS A 190 18.96 -12.86 -6.29
CA LYS A 190 19.88 -13.03 -5.16
C LYS A 190 21.04 -12.05 -5.27
N VAL A 191 21.37 -11.40 -4.16
CA VAL A 191 22.49 -10.45 -4.07
C VAL A 191 23.33 -10.75 -2.84
N THR A 192 24.62 -10.44 -2.93
CA THR A 192 25.55 -10.44 -1.80
C THR A 192 25.80 -9.01 -1.34
N LYS A 193 26.16 -8.84 -0.06
CA LYS A 193 26.68 -7.55 0.43
C LYS A 193 27.78 -7.02 -0.49
N GLY A 194 27.69 -5.75 -0.87
CA GLY A 194 28.58 -5.11 -1.84
C GLY A 194 28.10 -5.15 -3.29
N SER A 195 27.04 -5.91 -3.61
CA SER A 195 26.46 -5.93 -4.96
C SER A 195 25.83 -4.58 -5.31
N VAL A 196 26.05 -4.09 -6.53
CA VAL A 196 25.29 -2.97 -7.11
C VAL A 196 23.91 -3.49 -7.50
N VAL A 197 22.86 -2.91 -6.90
CA VAL A 197 21.46 -3.31 -7.15
C VAL A 197 20.78 -2.38 -8.15
N ALA A 198 21.17 -1.11 -8.14
CA ALA A 198 20.68 -0.08 -9.05
C ALA A 198 21.73 1.02 -9.20
N VAL A 199 21.51 1.93 -10.15
CA VAL A 199 22.26 3.17 -10.29
C VAL A 199 21.25 4.32 -10.31
N VAL A 200 21.57 5.44 -9.66
CA VAL A 200 20.83 6.69 -9.79
C VAL A 200 21.71 7.66 -10.56
N ASP A 201 21.39 7.92 -11.82
CA ASP A 201 22.29 8.49 -12.84
C ASP A 201 23.64 7.74 -12.90
N ASP A 202 24.69 8.28 -12.29
CA ASP A 202 26.05 7.70 -12.17
C ASP A 202 26.37 7.16 -10.76
N TYR A 203 25.44 7.25 -9.80
CA TYR A 203 25.70 6.85 -8.41
C TYR A 203 25.17 5.44 -8.09
N PRO A 204 26.04 4.47 -7.72
CA PRO A 204 25.62 3.11 -7.45
C PRO A 204 24.85 3.00 -6.12
N VAL A 205 23.79 2.20 -6.12
CA VAL A 205 23.07 1.78 -4.93
C VAL A 205 23.52 0.37 -4.56
N ILE A 206 24.20 0.27 -3.42
CA ILE A 206 24.92 -0.93 -3.00
C ILE A 206 24.12 -1.68 -1.92
N ALA A 207 24.08 -3.00 -2.01
CA ALA A 207 23.50 -3.87 -1.00
C ALA A 207 24.38 -3.89 0.27
N GLU A 208 23.83 -3.49 1.42
CA GLU A 208 24.55 -3.58 2.71
C GLU A 208 24.40 -4.95 3.39
N VAL A 209 23.43 -5.76 2.92
CA VAL A 209 23.17 -7.13 3.39
C VAL A 209 23.02 -8.08 2.21
N SER A 210 23.36 -9.35 2.42
CA SER A 210 23.08 -10.42 1.46
C SER A 210 21.63 -10.88 1.57
N GLY A 211 21.03 -11.34 0.47
CA GLY A 211 19.64 -11.82 0.48
C GLY A 211 19.00 -11.82 -0.90
N ILE A 212 17.69 -11.59 -0.92
CA ILE A 212 16.90 -11.42 -2.16
C ILE A 212 16.47 -9.96 -2.30
N VAL A 213 16.55 -9.38 -3.49
CA VAL A 213 15.92 -8.09 -3.79
C VAL A 213 14.40 -8.26 -3.69
N ARG A 214 13.80 -7.80 -2.58
CA ARG A 214 12.36 -7.99 -2.30
C ARG A 214 11.51 -6.89 -2.89
N GLY A 215 12.08 -5.71 -3.02
CA GLY A 215 11.42 -4.56 -3.60
C GLY A 215 12.42 -3.67 -4.31
N LEU A 216 11.97 -3.04 -5.38
CA LEU A 216 12.76 -2.14 -6.21
C LEU A 216 11.83 -1.18 -6.95
N LEU A 217 12.18 0.10 -7.00
CA LEU A 217 11.42 1.08 -7.78
C LEU A 217 11.42 0.72 -9.28
N ARG A 218 10.45 1.30 -10.00
CA ARG A 218 10.39 1.21 -11.45
C ARG A 218 11.54 2.04 -12.07
N LYS A 219 12.08 1.56 -13.19
CA LYS A 219 13.07 2.29 -13.99
C LYS A 219 12.51 3.65 -14.43
N GLY A 220 13.35 4.68 -14.42
CA GLY A 220 12.97 6.02 -14.87
C GLY A 220 12.36 6.91 -13.78
N VAL A 221 12.11 6.38 -12.58
CA VAL A 221 11.61 7.19 -11.45
C VAL A 221 12.68 8.20 -11.03
N GLU A 222 12.28 9.46 -10.88
CA GLU A 222 13.13 10.50 -10.29
C GLU A 222 13.26 10.27 -8.76
N ALA A 223 14.40 9.75 -8.34
CA ALA A 223 14.69 9.50 -6.93
C ALA A 223 15.22 10.78 -6.26
N LYS A 224 14.80 11.03 -5.02
CA LYS A 224 15.34 12.11 -4.18
C LYS A 224 16.46 11.58 -3.29
N LYS A 225 17.39 12.45 -2.87
CA LYS A 225 18.40 12.09 -1.87
C LYS A 225 17.75 11.50 -0.61
N GLY A 226 18.23 10.35 -0.16
CA GLY A 226 17.73 9.61 1.00
C GLY A 226 16.45 8.80 0.75
N MET A 227 15.84 8.89 -0.45
CA MET A 227 14.64 8.14 -0.79
C MET A 227 14.91 6.63 -0.76
N LYS A 228 13.97 5.86 -0.23
CA LYS A 228 13.99 4.40 -0.32
C LYS A 228 13.70 4.00 -1.77
N VAL A 229 14.66 3.33 -2.39
CA VAL A 229 14.58 2.88 -3.79
C VAL A 229 14.42 1.37 -3.93
N GLY A 230 14.59 0.62 -2.83
CA GLY A 230 14.46 -0.82 -2.80
C GLY A 230 14.56 -1.37 -1.36
N ASP A 231 14.40 -2.68 -1.22
CA ASP A 231 14.81 -3.40 -0.02
C ASP A 231 15.18 -4.86 -0.30
N ILE A 232 16.07 -5.38 0.53
CA ILE A 232 16.54 -6.75 0.51
C ILE A 232 15.83 -7.53 1.63
N ASP A 233 15.45 -8.77 1.33
CA ASP A 233 15.05 -9.75 2.35
C ASP A 233 16.26 -10.63 2.71
N PRO A 234 16.85 -10.46 3.91
CA PRO A 234 18.02 -11.22 4.32
C PRO A 234 17.71 -12.69 4.60
N ARG A 235 16.43 -13.07 4.72
CA ARG A 235 16.02 -14.47 4.93
C ARG A 235 16.20 -15.34 3.69
N GLY A 236 16.45 -14.73 2.53
CA GLY A 236 16.79 -15.47 1.31
C GLY A 236 15.62 -16.16 0.60
N LYS A 237 14.37 -15.90 1.02
CA LYS A 237 13.15 -16.55 0.51
C LYS A 237 12.53 -15.77 -0.64
N LYS A 238 12.73 -16.24 -1.88
CA LYS A 238 12.27 -15.57 -3.10
C LYS A 238 10.74 -15.46 -3.16
N GLU A 239 10.03 -16.47 -2.67
CA GLU A 239 8.57 -16.54 -2.62
C GLU A 239 7.95 -15.34 -1.87
N HIS A 240 8.64 -14.80 -0.86
CA HIS A 240 8.18 -13.62 -0.10
C HIS A 240 8.16 -12.32 -0.90
N CYS A 241 8.73 -12.30 -2.11
CA CYS A 241 8.64 -11.15 -3.00
C CYS A 241 7.22 -11.01 -3.58
N PHE A 242 6.57 -12.15 -3.84
CA PHE A 242 5.32 -12.26 -4.59
C PHE A 242 4.09 -12.51 -3.69
N THR A 243 4.27 -12.47 -2.38
CA THR A 243 3.18 -12.64 -1.41
C THR A 243 2.98 -11.41 -0.54
N ILE A 244 1.70 -11.15 -0.24
CA ILE A 244 1.23 -10.09 0.64
C ILE A 244 1.87 -10.31 2.00
N SER A 245 2.50 -9.25 2.53
CA SER A 245 3.17 -9.33 3.83
C SER A 245 2.19 -9.63 4.95
N GLU A 246 2.68 -10.34 5.96
CA GLU A 246 2.10 -10.46 7.29
C GLU A 246 1.60 -9.11 7.84
N LYS A 247 2.34 -8.02 7.60
CA LYS A 247 1.92 -6.67 8.00
C LYS A 247 0.67 -6.21 7.26
N ALA A 248 0.67 -6.29 5.94
CA ALA A 248 -0.48 -5.90 5.14
C ALA A 248 -1.70 -6.81 5.42
N ARG A 249 -1.48 -8.11 5.69
CA ARG A 249 -2.52 -9.06 6.09
C ARG A 249 -3.16 -8.73 7.44
N ALA A 250 -2.35 -8.31 8.43
CA ALA A 250 -2.82 -7.92 9.75
C ALA A 250 -3.61 -6.60 9.69
N ILE A 251 -3.11 -5.60 8.95
CA ILE A 251 -3.82 -4.34 8.73
C ILE A 251 -5.16 -4.59 8.01
N GLY A 252 -5.18 -5.42 6.96
CA GLY A 252 -6.41 -5.82 6.29
C GLY A 252 -7.39 -6.53 7.22
N GLY A 253 -6.90 -7.35 8.15
CA GLY A 253 -7.73 -7.98 9.18
C GLY A 253 -8.37 -6.96 10.12
N GLY A 254 -7.61 -5.97 10.59
CA GLY A 254 -8.12 -4.88 11.42
C GLY A 254 -9.16 -4.01 10.72
N VAL A 255 -8.97 -3.75 9.42
CA VAL A 255 -9.96 -3.04 8.59
C VAL A 255 -11.26 -3.84 8.48
N LEU A 256 -11.16 -5.14 8.18
CA LEU A 256 -12.33 -6.01 8.09
C LEU A 256 -13.08 -6.06 9.44
N GLU A 257 -12.35 -6.19 10.55
CA GLU A 257 -12.91 -6.13 11.90
C GLU A 257 -13.64 -4.80 12.15
N ALA A 258 -13.05 -3.67 11.76
CA ALA A 258 -13.65 -2.34 11.92
C ALA A 258 -14.97 -2.18 11.13
N ILE A 259 -15.03 -2.71 9.90
CA ILE A 259 -16.25 -2.68 9.08
C ILE A 259 -17.34 -3.54 9.73
N LEU A 260 -16.99 -4.76 10.16
CA LEU A 260 -17.94 -5.66 10.82
C LEU A 260 -18.44 -5.09 12.16
N TYR A 261 -17.54 -4.51 12.95
CA TYR A 261 -17.90 -3.82 14.21
C TYR A 261 -18.93 -2.70 13.99
N TRP A 262 -18.83 -1.99 12.86
CA TRP A 262 -19.71 -0.87 12.54
C TRP A 262 -21.08 -1.32 12.01
N TYR A 263 -21.10 -2.26 11.07
CA TYR A 263 -22.32 -2.62 10.31
C TYR A 263 -23.02 -3.90 10.77
N ASN A 264 -22.33 -4.80 11.48
CA ASN A 264 -22.90 -6.07 11.95
C ASN A 264 -23.47 -5.92 13.37
N ARG A 265 -24.47 -5.04 13.50
CA ARG A 265 -25.21 -4.79 14.75
C ARG A 265 -26.66 -5.25 14.65
#